data_AF-A0A8B5X9A1-F1
#
_entry.id   AF-A0A8B5X9A1-F1
#
_cell.length_a   1.000
_cell.length_b   1.000
_cell.length_c   1.000
_cell.angle_alpha   90.00
_cell.angle_beta   90.00
_cell.angle_gamma   90.00
#
_symmetry.space_group_name_H-M   'P 1'
#
loop_
_entity.id
_entity.type
_entity.pdbx_description
1 polymer ?
#
loop_
_entity_poly.entity_id
_entity_poly.type
_entity_poly.pdbx_seq_one_letter_code
_entity_poly.pdbx_strand_id
1 'polypeptide(L)'
;MTRSRSQAPYSGWITFLAHLLFVLAAWSVFIKYVFPIAFALFADEAWTTHIFWDLWPVAHVWLGWALLVQPWYTRWLAASMSVIEIVIILTLFTLFLAEPDWTLWRTNWFVNKVFVLSAFTLILATVAVKPELFRTRSS
;
A
#
# COMPACT_ATOMS: atom_id res chain seq x y z
N MET A 1 32.08 -23.32 -21.92
CA MET A 1 31.31 -22.06 -22.08
C MET A 1 30.19 -22.02 -21.05
N THR A 2 30.45 -21.47 -19.88
CA THR A 2 29.45 -21.20 -18.85
C THR A 2 28.76 -19.88 -19.22
N ARG A 3 27.51 -19.95 -19.71
CA ARG A 3 26.66 -18.75 -19.85
C ARG A 3 26.46 -18.17 -18.46
N SER A 4 27.14 -17.07 -18.14
CA SER A 4 26.73 -16.22 -17.04
C SER A 4 25.31 -15.77 -17.36
N ARG A 5 24.33 -16.22 -16.58
CA ARG A 5 23.00 -15.61 -16.60
C ARG A 5 23.21 -14.17 -16.16
N SER A 6 23.27 -13.25 -17.11
CA SER A 6 23.14 -11.83 -16.83
C SER A 6 21.82 -11.66 -16.08
N GLN A 7 21.88 -11.55 -14.75
CA GLN A 7 20.75 -11.10 -13.99
C GLN A 7 20.41 -9.73 -14.55
N ALA A 8 19.28 -9.62 -15.27
CA ALA A 8 18.86 -8.32 -15.75
C ALA A 8 18.79 -7.41 -14.53
N PRO A 9 19.30 -6.17 -14.63
CA PRO A 9 19.37 -5.26 -13.51
C PRO A 9 17.97 -5.19 -12.89
N TYR A 10 17.90 -5.48 -11.58
CA TYR A 10 16.68 -5.24 -10.82
C TYR A 10 16.24 -3.81 -11.12
N SER A 11 15.01 -3.63 -11.60
CA SER A 11 14.50 -2.29 -11.87
C SER A 11 14.40 -1.56 -10.53
N GLY A 12 15.34 -0.65 -10.27
CA GLY A 12 15.37 0.12 -9.01
C GLY A 12 14.05 0.83 -8.73
N TRP A 13 13.28 1.16 -9.77
CA TRP A 13 11.93 1.69 -9.67
C TRP A 13 10.92 0.70 -9.08
N ILE A 14 10.89 -0.54 -9.56
CA ILE A 14 10.00 -1.58 -9.01
C ILE A 14 10.38 -1.91 -7.56
N THR A 15 11.68 -1.96 -7.27
CA THR A 15 12.18 -2.12 -5.91
C THR A 15 11.72 -0.96 -5.02
N PHE A 16 11.82 0.29 -5.49
CA PHE A 16 11.31 1.45 -4.76
C PHE A 16 9.81 1.34 -4.47
N LEU A 17 8.98 1.02 -5.47
CA LEU A 17 7.54 0.86 -5.28
C LEU A 17 7.19 -0.24 -4.26
N ALA A 18 7.92 -1.36 -4.27
CA ALA A 18 7.75 -2.43 -3.29
C ALA A 18 8.08 -1.96 -1.86
N HIS A 19 9.18 -1.26 -1.68
CA HIS A 19 9.57 -0.73 -0.35
C HIS A 19 8.63 0.37 0.11
N LEU A 20 8.13 1.21 -0.79
CA LEU A 20 7.08 2.17 -0.49
C LEU A 20 5.84 1.48 0.08
N LEU A 21 5.38 0.37 -0.51
CA LEU A 21 4.27 -0.42 0.03
C LEU A 21 4.56 -0.99 1.42
N PHE A 22 5.79 -1.46 1.69
CA PHE A 22 6.17 -1.93 3.01
C PHE A 22 6.16 -0.82 4.06
N VAL A 23 6.63 0.37 3.71
CA VAL A 23 6.56 1.56 4.59
C VAL A 23 5.10 1.91 4.86
N LEU A 24 4.23 1.91 3.84
CA LEU A 24 2.80 2.17 4.01
C LEU A 24 2.09 1.11 4.86
N ALA A 25 2.47 -0.16 4.71
CA ALA A 25 1.95 -1.23 5.55
C ALA A 25 2.38 -1.03 7.02
N ALA A 26 3.65 -0.76 7.27
CA ALA A 26 4.16 -0.48 8.62
C ALA A 26 3.49 0.75 9.23
N TRP A 27 3.34 1.82 8.45
CA TRP A 27 2.62 3.02 8.89
C TRP A 27 1.15 2.74 9.19
N SER A 28 0.47 1.95 8.34
CA SER A 28 -0.91 1.53 8.59
C SER A 28 -1.03 0.71 9.87
N VAL A 29 -0.06 -0.17 10.16
CA VAL A 29 -0.02 -0.91 11.43
C VAL A 29 0.15 0.04 12.61
N PHE A 30 1.05 1.02 12.48
CA PHE A 30 1.29 2.01 13.52
C PHE A 30 0.03 2.81 13.85
N ILE A 31 -0.63 3.40 12.85
CA ILE A 31 -1.78 4.29 13.08
C ILE A 31 -3.06 3.55 13.50
N LYS A 32 -3.22 2.26 13.13
CA LYS A 32 -4.46 1.50 13.39
C LYS A 32 -4.41 0.60 14.61
N TYR A 33 -3.20 0.24 15.04
CA TYR A 33 -2.99 -0.67 16.16
C TYR A 33 -2.10 -0.02 17.21
N VAL A 34 -0.84 0.28 16.89
CA VAL A 34 0.15 0.71 17.91
C VAL A 34 -0.27 2.01 18.60
N PHE A 35 -0.58 3.04 17.83
CA PHE A 35 -0.97 4.35 18.37
C PHE A 35 -2.32 4.30 19.12
N PRO A 36 -3.39 3.67 18.58
CA PRO A 36 -4.64 3.46 19.31
C PRO A 36 -4.49 2.68 20.61
N ILE A 37 -3.71 1.58 20.61
CA ILE A 37 -3.46 0.77 21.80
C ILE A 37 -2.74 1.60 22.85
N ALA A 38 -1.66 2.31 22.46
CA ALA A 38 -0.94 3.18 23.38
C ALA A 38 -1.87 4.24 23.97
N PHE A 39 -2.67 4.92 23.14
CA PHE A 39 -3.64 5.92 23.58
C PHE A 39 -4.65 5.35 24.58
N ALA A 40 -5.25 4.18 24.29
CA ALA A 40 -6.21 3.54 25.18
C ALA A 40 -5.61 3.17 26.54
N LEU A 41 -4.39 2.64 26.55
CA LEU A 41 -3.67 2.29 27.78
C LEU A 41 -3.34 3.52 28.64
N PHE A 42 -3.02 4.65 28.02
CA PHE A 42 -2.80 5.92 28.74
C PHE A 42 -4.10 6.56 29.23
N ALA A 43 -5.23 6.24 28.61
CA ALA A 43 -6.55 6.76 28.97
C ALA A 43 -7.33 5.86 29.94
N ASP A 44 -6.72 4.77 30.45
CA ASP A 44 -7.37 3.74 31.26
C ASP A 44 -8.63 3.14 30.59
N GLU A 45 -8.63 3.08 29.27
CA GLU A 45 -9.68 2.47 28.45
C GLU A 45 -9.31 1.03 28.05
N ALA A 46 -10.29 0.24 27.61
CA ALA A 46 -10.00 -1.07 27.04
C ALA A 46 -9.07 -0.94 25.81
N TRP A 47 -8.03 -1.77 25.74
CA TRP A 47 -6.98 -1.65 24.71
C TRP A 47 -7.48 -1.84 23.26
N THR A 48 -8.66 -2.45 23.08
CA THR A 48 -9.29 -2.66 21.76
C THR A 48 -10.20 -1.53 21.31
N THR A 49 -10.51 -0.54 22.17
CA THR A 49 -11.56 0.46 21.92
C THR A 49 -11.37 1.23 20.63
N HIS A 50 -10.13 1.60 20.31
CA HIS A 50 -9.79 2.46 19.18
C HIS A 50 -9.13 1.70 18.01
N ILE A 51 -9.11 0.36 18.05
CA ILE A 51 -8.46 -0.44 17.01
C ILE A 51 -9.31 -0.47 15.75
N PHE A 52 -8.69 -0.09 14.62
CA PHE A 52 -9.29 -0.21 13.30
C PHE A 52 -8.86 -1.54 12.67
N TRP A 53 -9.74 -2.54 12.77
CA TRP A 53 -9.50 -3.87 12.21
C TRP A 53 -9.59 -3.85 10.69
N ASP A 54 -8.44 -3.75 10.03
CA ASP A 54 -8.36 -3.98 8.61
C ASP A 54 -7.15 -4.79 8.15
N LEU A 55 -7.35 -5.45 7.00
CA LEU A 55 -6.39 -6.36 6.39
C LEU A 55 -5.57 -5.68 5.30
N TRP A 56 -5.76 -4.38 5.07
CA TRP A 56 -5.03 -3.60 4.06
C TRP A 56 -3.50 -3.68 4.20
N PRO A 57 -2.89 -3.66 5.41
CA PRO A 57 -1.45 -3.83 5.55
C PRO A 57 -0.95 -5.15 4.97
N VAL A 58 -1.70 -6.25 5.16
CA VAL A 58 -1.36 -7.57 4.62
C VAL A 58 -1.42 -7.54 3.09
N ALA A 59 -2.45 -6.89 2.55
CA ALA A 59 -2.64 -6.71 1.12
C ALA A 59 -1.48 -5.91 0.48
N HIS A 60 -1.04 -4.82 1.12
CA HIS A 60 0.13 -4.05 0.69
C HIS A 60 1.43 -4.86 0.73
N VAL A 61 1.64 -5.64 1.79
CA VAL A 61 2.82 -6.52 1.91
C VAL A 61 2.80 -7.57 0.81
N TRP A 62 1.64 -8.17 0.51
CA TRP A 62 1.51 -9.14 -0.56
C TRP A 62 1.85 -8.55 -1.93
N LEU A 63 1.32 -7.36 -2.26
CA LEU A 63 1.66 -6.68 -3.50
C LEU A 63 3.15 -6.28 -3.54
N GLY A 64 3.70 -5.75 -2.44
CA GLY A 64 5.12 -5.40 -2.34
C GLY A 64 6.03 -6.62 -2.57
N TRP A 65 5.68 -7.76 -1.97
CA TRP A 65 6.35 -9.03 -2.25
C TRP A 65 6.22 -9.46 -3.72
N ALA A 66 5.03 -9.36 -4.31
CA ALA A 66 4.80 -9.70 -5.71
C ALA A 66 5.62 -8.81 -6.64
N LEU A 67 5.78 -7.51 -6.33
CA LEU A 67 6.64 -6.60 -7.08
C LEU A 67 8.12 -7.03 -7.03
N LEU A 68 8.60 -7.62 -5.93
CA LEU A 68 9.98 -8.10 -5.83
C LEU A 68 10.19 -9.46 -6.50
N VAL A 69 9.26 -10.39 -6.33
CA VAL A 69 9.39 -11.77 -6.84
C VAL A 69 8.97 -11.89 -8.31
N GLN A 70 8.09 -11.00 -8.77
CA GLN A 70 7.53 -10.96 -10.12
C GLN A 70 6.90 -12.30 -10.55
N PRO A 71 5.95 -12.90 -9.80
CA PRO A 71 5.13 -14.00 -10.31
C PRO A 71 4.33 -13.57 -11.56
N TRP A 72 3.87 -14.55 -12.35
CA TRP A 72 3.19 -14.31 -13.63
C TRP A 72 1.96 -13.38 -13.55
N TYR A 73 1.29 -13.36 -12.39
CA TYR A 73 0.10 -12.55 -12.15
C TYR A 73 0.39 -11.14 -11.61
N THR A 74 1.66 -10.77 -11.36
CA THR A 74 2.03 -9.50 -10.67
C THR A 74 1.42 -8.27 -11.34
N ARG A 75 1.46 -8.23 -12.68
CA ARG A 75 0.91 -7.09 -13.42
C ARG A 75 -0.59 -6.95 -13.19
N TRP A 76 -1.33 -8.05 -13.28
CA TRP A 76 -2.77 -8.07 -13.04
C TRP A 76 -3.10 -7.73 -11.59
N LEU A 77 -2.36 -8.29 -10.64
CA LEU A 77 -2.50 -7.95 -9.23
C LEU A 77 -2.27 -6.46 -8.98
N ALA A 78 -1.17 -5.89 -9.49
CA ALA A 78 -0.85 -4.47 -9.34
C ALA A 78 -1.94 -3.58 -9.96
N ALA A 79 -2.40 -3.90 -11.18
CA ALA A 79 -3.45 -3.16 -11.86
C ALA A 79 -4.77 -3.20 -11.09
N SER A 80 -5.26 -4.40 -10.78
CA SER A 80 -6.55 -4.59 -10.10
C SER A 80 -6.55 -3.96 -8.72
N MET A 81 -5.48 -4.18 -7.95
CA MET A 81 -5.37 -3.63 -6.60
C MET A 81 -5.28 -2.11 -6.63
N SER A 82 -4.48 -1.52 -7.54
CA SER A 82 -4.45 -0.07 -7.72
C SER A 82 -5.81 0.52 -8.04
N VAL A 83 -6.55 -0.07 -8.99
CA VAL A 83 -7.87 0.45 -9.37
C VAL A 83 -8.84 0.38 -8.19
N ILE A 84 -8.90 -0.76 -7.50
CA ILE A 84 -9.77 -0.95 -6.33
C ILE A 84 -9.43 0.10 -5.25
N GLU A 85 -8.14 0.27 -4.96
CA GLU A 85 -7.73 1.16 -3.87
C GLU A 85 -7.96 2.64 -4.19
N ILE A 86 -7.68 3.04 -5.44
CA ILE A 86 -7.96 4.40 -5.89
C ILE A 86 -9.47 4.68 -5.79
N VAL A 87 -10.32 3.77 -6.29
CA VAL A 87 -11.79 3.96 -6.23
C VAL A 87 -12.26 4.08 -4.79
N ILE A 88 -11.83 3.17 -3.90
CA ILE A 88 -12.21 3.20 -2.48
C ILE A 88 -11.77 4.52 -1.83
N ILE A 89 -10.52 4.95 -2.04
CA ILE A 89 -9.99 6.15 -1.41
C ILE A 89 -10.68 7.41 -1.95
N LEU A 90 -10.92 7.49 -3.26
CA LEU A 90 -11.65 8.61 -3.84
C LEU A 90 -13.07 8.69 -3.27
N THR A 91 -13.81 7.59 -3.19
CA THR A 91 -15.14 7.57 -2.53
C THR A 91 -15.06 8.05 -1.09
N LEU A 92 -14.10 7.55 -0.31
CA LEU A 92 -13.91 7.95 1.08
C LEU A 92 -13.57 9.44 1.22
N PHE A 93 -12.76 9.99 0.31
CA PHE A 93 -12.46 11.41 0.27
C PHE A 93 -13.66 12.27 -0.11
N THR A 94 -14.46 11.85 -1.09
CA THR A 94 -15.68 12.59 -1.44
C THR A 94 -16.63 12.67 -0.25
N LEU A 95 -16.80 11.57 0.48
CA LEU A 95 -17.62 11.52 1.70
C LEU A 95 -17.03 12.39 2.82
N PHE A 96 -15.72 12.35 3.03
CA PHE A 96 -15.06 13.16 4.05
C PHE A 96 -15.11 14.66 3.76
N LEU A 97 -14.91 15.06 2.49
CA LEU A 97 -14.90 16.47 2.09
C LEU A 97 -16.29 17.10 2.08
N ALA A 98 -17.36 16.31 2.06
CA ALA A 98 -18.72 16.81 2.19
C ALA A 98 -18.97 17.43 3.58
N GLU A 99 -18.45 16.78 4.63
CA GLU A 99 -18.57 17.22 6.02
C GLU A 99 -17.26 16.93 6.78
N PRO A 100 -16.22 17.78 6.60
CA PRO A 100 -14.90 17.48 7.14
C PRO A 100 -14.84 17.68 8.65
N ASP A 101 -14.39 16.66 9.35
CA ASP A 101 -14.01 16.71 10.76
C ASP A 101 -12.51 16.47 10.92
N TRP A 102 -11.83 17.39 11.61
CA TRP A 102 -10.36 17.41 11.76
C TRP A 102 -9.91 16.99 13.16
N THR A 103 -10.56 15.97 13.72
CA THR A 103 -10.05 15.30 14.91
C THR A 103 -8.69 14.65 14.65
N LEU A 104 -7.95 14.35 15.73
CA LEU A 104 -6.64 13.69 15.63
C LEU A 104 -6.73 12.37 14.84
N TRP A 105 -7.79 11.57 15.08
CA TRP A 105 -8.03 10.32 14.38
C TRP A 105 -8.31 10.51 12.89
N ARG A 106 -9.20 11.46 12.55
CA ARG A 106 -9.54 11.76 11.16
C ARG A 106 -8.37 12.36 10.38
N THR A 107 -7.57 13.20 11.03
CA THR A 107 -6.36 13.78 10.43
C THR A 107 -5.33 12.69 10.11
N ASN A 108 -5.03 11.80 11.07
CA ASN A 108 -4.13 10.66 10.84
C ASN A 108 -4.64 9.74 9.71
N TRP A 109 -5.94 9.48 9.70
CA TRP A 109 -6.59 8.72 8.63
C TRP A 109 -6.46 9.41 7.26
N PHE A 110 -6.71 10.72 7.18
CA PHE A 110 -6.64 11.51 5.96
C PHE A 110 -5.22 11.48 5.37
N VAL A 111 -4.22 11.79 6.20
CA VAL A 111 -2.80 11.76 5.81
C VAL A 111 -2.42 10.38 5.27
N ASN A 112 -2.81 9.32 5.97
CA ASN A 112 -2.57 7.95 5.49
C ASN A 112 -3.22 7.69 4.13
N LYS A 113 -4.47 8.12 3.91
CA LYS A 113 -5.18 7.93 2.65
C LYS A 113 -4.53 8.70 1.50
N VAL A 114 -3.97 9.89 1.75
CA VAL A 114 -3.21 10.64 0.73
C VAL A 114 -1.99 9.84 0.30
N PHE A 115 -1.18 9.34 1.24
CA PHE A 115 0.01 8.56 0.90
C PHE A 115 -0.31 7.25 0.17
N VAL A 116 -1.35 6.52 0.61
CA VAL A 116 -1.79 5.30 -0.07
C VAL A 116 -2.28 5.61 -1.49
N LEU A 117 -3.08 6.67 -1.67
CA LEU A 117 -3.54 7.09 -3.00
C LEU A 117 -2.38 7.44 -3.92
N SER A 118 -1.38 8.19 -3.43
CA SER A 118 -0.19 8.52 -4.21
C SER A 118 0.57 7.26 -4.64
N ALA A 119 0.79 6.31 -3.73
CA ALA A 119 1.50 5.08 -4.05
C ALA A 119 0.76 4.23 -5.09
N PHE A 120 -0.55 4.03 -4.94
CA PHE A 120 -1.31 3.24 -5.91
C PHE A 120 -1.48 3.94 -7.26
N THR A 121 -1.48 5.28 -7.27
CA THR A 121 -1.42 6.07 -8.51
C THR A 121 -0.09 5.84 -9.23
N LEU A 122 1.04 5.87 -8.51
CA LEU A 122 2.36 5.57 -9.08
C LEU A 122 2.45 4.15 -9.62
N ILE A 123 1.90 3.17 -8.90
CA ILE A 123 1.85 1.77 -9.35
C ILE A 123 1.01 1.65 -10.62
N LEU A 124 -0.19 2.23 -10.66
CA LEU A 124 -1.07 2.18 -11.82
C LEU A 124 -0.45 2.87 -13.04
N ALA A 125 0.15 4.05 -12.82
CA ALA A 125 0.88 4.76 -13.86
C ALA A 125 2.05 3.92 -14.40
N THR A 126 2.76 3.20 -13.52
CA THR A 126 3.83 2.29 -13.95
C THR A 126 3.28 1.14 -14.78
N VAL A 127 2.16 0.54 -14.40
CA VAL A 127 1.49 -0.51 -15.18
C VAL A 127 1.06 -0.01 -16.57
N ALA A 128 0.59 1.24 -16.67
CA ALA A 128 0.10 1.83 -17.91
C ALA A 128 1.25 2.29 -18.84
N VAL A 129 2.27 2.94 -18.29
CA VAL A 129 3.33 3.61 -19.07
C VAL A 129 4.53 2.69 -19.31
N LYS A 130 4.85 1.81 -18.37
CA LYS A 130 6.02 0.93 -18.41
C LYS A 130 5.67 -0.54 -18.11
N PRO A 131 4.74 -1.16 -18.86
CA PRO A 131 4.30 -2.53 -18.60
C PRO A 131 5.43 -3.56 -18.69
N GLU A 132 6.49 -3.28 -19.45
CA GLU A 132 7.69 -4.13 -19.61
C GLU A 132 8.49 -4.31 -18.32
N LEU A 133 8.31 -3.42 -17.33
CA LEU A 133 8.92 -3.58 -16.01
C LEU A 133 8.30 -4.73 -15.20
N PHE A 134 7.10 -5.17 -15.57
CA PHE A 134 6.43 -6.32 -14.97
C PHE A 134 6.77 -7.56 -15.78
N ARG A 135 7.72 -8.35 -15.28
CA ARG A 135 8.29 -9.48 -16.02
C ARG A 135 7.31 -10.65 -16.03
N THR A 136 6.84 -11.05 -17.21
CA THR A 136 6.29 -12.39 -17.40
C THR A 136 7.46 -13.35 -17.42
N ARG A 137 7.77 -14.01 -16.30
CA ARG A 137 8.53 -15.27 -16.37
C ARG A 137 7.64 -16.27 -17.09
N SER A 138 7.84 -16.42 -18.40
CA SER A 138 7.41 -17.63 -19.09
C SER A 138 8.15 -18.79 -18.41
N SER A 139 7.39 -19.60 -17.69
CA SER A 139 7.79 -20.92 -17.20
C SER A 139 8.41 -21.76 -18.32
#